data_AF-A0A9E2LAW7-F1
#
_entry.id   AF-A0A9E2LAW7-F1
#
_cell.length_a   1.000
_cell.length_b   1.000
_cell.length_c   1.000
_cell.angle_alpha   90.00
_cell.angle_beta   90.00
_cell.angle_gamma   90.00
#
_symmetry.space_group_name_H-M   'P 1'
#
loop_
_entity.id
_entity.type
_entity.pdbx_description
1 polymer ?
#
loop_
_entity_poly.entity_id
_entity_poly.type
_entity_poly.pdbx_seq_one_letter_code
_entity_poly.pdbx_strand_id
1 'polypeptide(L)'
;MTETAAPAASPPRAPKTALNGARSFWLKQLHQWHWISAALSLIGLLLFAVTGITLNHAAQIPAEPVTVEQTGALPAPLLARLSDFPAETTDPVPEAIARWAAEAFNVQIAGRPTETTGEEIYVALAEPGGDGWLTIDRATGEALRERTTRGPIAWLNDLHKGRNTGPVWYWFIDVFAAAC
;
A
#
# COMPACT_ATOMS: atom_id res chain seq x y z
N MET A 1 -12.49 -85.53 -35.93
CA MET A 1 -11.82 -84.49 -35.12
C MET A 1 -12.01 -83.18 -35.85
N THR A 2 -13.00 -82.38 -35.45
CA THR A 2 -13.11 -80.98 -35.89
C THR A 2 -13.60 -80.19 -34.68
N GLU A 3 -12.62 -79.60 -34.01
CA GLU A 3 -12.75 -78.74 -32.85
C GLU A 3 -13.33 -77.40 -33.31
N THR A 4 -14.57 -77.09 -32.89
CA THR A 4 -15.15 -75.77 -33.14
C THR A 4 -14.66 -74.83 -32.05
N ALA A 5 -13.59 -74.08 -32.35
CA ALA A 5 -13.07 -73.04 -31.48
C ALA A 5 -14.11 -71.91 -31.31
N ALA A 6 -14.42 -71.56 -30.06
CA ALA A 6 -15.28 -70.44 -29.71
C ALA A 6 -14.60 -69.10 -30.07
N PRO A 7 -15.36 -68.04 -30.46
CA PRO A 7 -14.77 -66.76 -30.76
C PRO A 7 -14.27 -66.08 -29.47
N ALA A 8 -13.00 -65.66 -29.46
CA ALA A 8 -12.42 -64.87 -28.39
C ALA A 8 -13.13 -63.50 -28.30
N ALA A 9 -13.62 -63.16 -27.10
CA ALA A 9 -14.26 -61.88 -26.84
C ALA A 9 -13.24 -60.73 -26.89
N SER A 10 -13.57 -59.66 -27.63
CA SER A 10 -12.78 -58.42 -27.66
C SER A 10 -12.73 -57.74 -26.29
N PRO A 11 -11.60 -57.12 -25.90
CA PRO A 11 -11.47 -56.49 -24.59
C PRO A 11 -12.39 -55.26 -24.46
N PRO A 12 -12.88 -54.95 -23.24
CA PRO A 12 -13.77 -53.83 -23.03
C PRO A 12 -13.04 -52.50 -23.29
N ARG A 13 -13.64 -51.66 -24.14
CA ARG A 13 -13.13 -50.31 -24.43
C ARG A 13 -13.29 -49.46 -23.18
N ALA A 14 -12.18 -48.90 -22.67
CA ALA A 14 -12.18 -48.05 -21.48
C ALA A 14 -13.21 -46.89 -21.58
N PRO A 15 -13.86 -46.51 -20.48
CA PRO A 15 -15.06 -45.68 -20.51
C PRO A 15 -14.73 -44.21 -20.83
N LYS A 16 -15.20 -43.74 -21.99
CA LYS A 16 -15.12 -42.33 -22.45
C LYS A 16 -15.81 -41.33 -21.51
N THR A 17 -16.66 -41.81 -20.60
CA THR A 17 -17.45 -41.01 -19.64
C THR A 17 -16.59 -40.33 -18.56
N ALA A 18 -15.49 -40.92 -18.10
CA ALA A 18 -14.64 -40.32 -17.08
C ALA A 18 -13.88 -39.07 -17.58
N LEU A 19 -13.39 -39.10 -18.82
CA LEU A 19 -12.77 -37.96 -19.50
C LEU A 19 -13.75 -36.80 -19.72
N ASN A 20 -15.01 -37.11 -20.03
CA ASN A 20 -16.07 -36.11 -20.20
C ASN A 20 -16.46 -35.45 -18.86
N GLY A 21 -16.45 -36.20 -17.76
CA GLY A 21 -16.72 -35.68 -16.41
C GLY A 21 -15.63 -34.71 -15.94
N ALA A 22 -14.36 -35.08 -16.08
CA ALA A 22 -13.23 -34.21 -15.77
C ALA A 22 -13.24 -32.93 -16.63
N ARG A 23 -13.49 -33.05 -17.93
CA ARG A 23 -13.61 -31.90 -18.84
C ARG A 23 -14.76 -30.97 -18.45
N SER A 24 -15.94 -31.52 -18.11
CA SER A 24 -17.08 -30.71 -17.65
C SER A 24 -16.79 -29.99 -16.34
N PHE A 25 -16.10 -30.64 -15.40
CA PHE A 25 -15.65 -30.02 -14.16
C PHE A 25 -14.72 -28.83 -14.41
N TRP A 26 -13.67 -29.01 -15.23
CA TRP A 26 -12.74 -27.93 -15.57
C TRP A 26 -13.42 -26.77 -16.32
N LEU A 27 -14.36 -27.05 -17.21
CA LEU A 27 -15.13 -26.01 -17.90
C LEU A 27 -15.97 -25.18 -16.93
N LYS A 28 -16.63 -25.83 -15.96
CA LYS A 28 -17.37 -25.11 -14.91
C LYS A 28 -16.44 -24.27 -14.05
N GLN A 29 -15.28 -24.81 -13.69
CA GLN A 29 -14.29 -24.11 -12.88
C GLN A 29 -13.71 -22.90 -13.60
N LEU A 30 -13.37 -23.04 -14.89
CA LEU A 30 -12.91 -21.94 -15.74
C LEU A 30 -13.97 -20.84 -15.84
N HIS A 31 -15.22 -21.20 -16.09
CA HIS A 31 -16.32 -20.24 -16.18
C HIS A 31 -16.53 -19.53 -14.83
N GLN A 32 -16.54 -20.27 -13.73
CA GLN A 32 -16.68 -19.71 -12.39
C GLN A 32 -15.54 -18.73 -12.07
N TRP A 33 -14.28 -19.12 -12.28
CA TRP A 33 -13.14 -18.24 -12.04
C TRP A 33 -13.16 -17.03 -12.96
N HIS A 34 -13.53 -17.19 -14.23
CA HIS A 34 -13.65 -16.09 -15.18
C HIS A 34 -14.67 -15.05 -14.72
N TRP A 35 -15.85 -15.46 -14.25
CA TRP A 35 -16.86 -14.53 -13.76
C TRP A 35 -16.46 -13.86 -12.45
N ILE A 36 -15.82 -14.60 -11.54
CA ILE A 36 -15.31 -14.03 -10.28
C ILE A 36 -14.22 -12.99 -10.60
N SER A 37 -13.23 -13.34 -11.44
CA SER A 37 -12.16 -12.43 -11.81
C SER A 37 -12.68 -11.23 -12.59
N ALA A 38 -13.59 -11.43 -13.56
CA ALA A 38 -14.18 -10.34 -14.32
C ALA A 38 -14.99 -9.39 -13.45
N ALA A 39 -15.74 -9.89 -12.45
CA ALA A 39 -16.46 -9.05 -11.51
C ALA A 39 -15.49 -8.22 -10.63
N LEU A 40 -14.41 -8.82 -10.13
CA LEU A 40 -13.38 -8.12 -9.36
C LEU A 40 -12.66 -7.05 -10.19
N SER A 41 -12.26 -7.38 -11.42
CA SER A 41 -11.67 -6.45 -12.38
C SER A 41 -12.61 -5.29 -12.69
N LEU A 42 -13.89 -5.58 -12.95
CA LEU A 42 -14.89 -4.55 -13.23
C LEU A 42 -15.09 -3.61 -12.04
N ILE A 43 -15.19 -4.15 -10.82
CA ILE A 43 -15.33 -3.32 -9.60
C ILE A 43 -14.12 -2.40 -9.44
N GLY A 44 -12.90 -2.93 -9.60
CA GLY A 44 -11.70 -2.11 -9.52
C GLY A 44 -11.65 -1.06 -10.63
N LEU A 45 -11.96 -1.41 -11.88
CA LEU A 45 -12.03 -0.45 -12.99
C LEU A 45 -13.06 0.64 -12.74
N LEU A 46 -14.22 0.31 -12.17
CA LEU A 46 -15.22 1.30 -11.76
C LEU A 46 -14.69 2.24 -10.68
N LEU A 47 -13.97 1.72 -9.68
CA LEU A 47 -13.32 2.55 -8.65
C LEU A 47 -12.31 3.51 -9.28
N PHE A 48 -11.45 3.02 -10.18
CA PHE A 48 -10.48 3.86 -10.88
C PHE A 48 -11.15 4.87 -11.82
N ALA A 49 -12.24 4.49 -12.50
CA ALA A 49 -13.00 5.40 -13.35
C ALA A 49 -13.65 6.53 -12.56
N VAL A 50 -14.32 6.21 -11.44
CA VAL A 50 -14.96 7.22 -10.57
C VAL A 50 -13.94 8.17 -9.96
N THR A 51 -12.82 7.65 -9.44
CA THR A 51 -11.72 8.48 -8.92
C THR A 51 -10.97 9.24 -10.03
N GLY A 52 -11.00 8.74 -11.27
CA GLY A 52 -10.51 9.45 -12.45
C GLY A 52 -11.33 10.71 -12.76
N ILE A 53 -12.66 10.65 -12.59
CA ILE A 53 -13.54 11.81 -12.76
C ILE A 53 -13.20 12.90 -11.74
N THR A 54 -12.99 12.54 -10.48
CA THR A 54 -12.64 13.50 -9.41
C THR A 54 -11.27 14.13 -9.66
N LEU A 55 -10.31 13.38 -10.19
CA LEU A 55 -9.02 13.91 -10.62
C LEU A 55 -9.15 14.91 -11.77
N ASN A 56 -9.96 14.60 -12.79
CA ASN A 56 -10.15 15.47 -13.95
C ASN A 56 -10.81 16.82 -13.58
N HIS A 57 -11.58 16.85 -12.49
CA HIS A 57 -12.31 18.04 -12.02
C HIS A 57 -11.80 18.57 -10.68
N ALA A 58 -10.57 18.24 -10.28
CA ALA A 58 -10.05 18.55 -8.95
C ALA A 58 -10.16 20.05 -8.57
N ALA A 59 -9.95 20.96 -9.53
CA ALA A 59 -10.07 22.40 -9.30
C ALA A 59 -11.51 22.90 -9.03
N GLN A 60 -12.52 22.11 -9.40
CA GLN A 60 -13.93 22.43 -9.22
C GLN A 60 -14.49 21.88 -7.91
N ILE A 61 -13.73 21.02 -7.24
CA ILE A 61 -14.09 20.39 -5.97
C ILE A 61 -13.35 21.15 -4.87
N PRO A 62 -14.02 22.06 -4.13
CA PRO A 62 -13.36 22.78 -3.06
C PRO A 62 -12.93 21.80 -1.96
N ALA A 63 -11.68 21.96 -1.51
CA ALA A 63 -11.13 21.26 -0.36
C ALA A 63 -10.45 22.31 0.53
N GLU A 64 -10.97 22.47 1.75
CA GLU A 64 -10.33 23.32 2.75
C GLU A 64 -9.27 22.50 3.49
N PRO A 65 -7.99 22.88 3.43
CA PRO A 65 -6.94 22.19 4.16
C PRO A 65 -7.13 22.39 5.67
N VAL A 66 -7.05 21.31 6.43
CA VAL A 66 -7.05 21.32 7.90
C VAL A 66 -5.65 21.01 8.38
N THR A 67 -5.01 22.01 8.99
CA THR A 67 -3.67 21.92 9.57
C THR A 67 -3.77 21.72 11.08
N VAL A 68 -3.05 20.73 11.59
CA VAL A 68 -2.93 20.42 13.02
C VAL A 68 -1.46 20.49 13.41
N GLU A 69 -1.16 21.34 14.37
CA GLU A 69 0.16 21.45 14.99
C GLU A 69 0.19 20.77 16.34
N GLN A 70 1.32 20.13 16.65
CA GLN A 70 1.59 19.54 17.94
C GLN A 70 3.03 19.87 18.33
N THR A 71 3.22 20.34 19.55
CA THR A 71 4.55 20.60 20.11
C THR A 71 4.92 19.55 21.15
N GLY A 72 6.21 19.30 21.29
CA GLY A 72 6.77 18.40 22.28
C GLY A 72 8.20 18.78 22.61
N ALA A 73 8.73 18.21 23.68
CA ALA A 73 10.13 18.40 24.05
C ALA A 73 10.81 17.03 24.19
N LEU A 74 11.94 16.89 23.51
CA LEU A 74 12.78 15.71 23.58
C LEU A 74 13.39 15.63 25.00
N PRO A 75 13.22 14.51 25.72
CA PRO A 75 13.80 14.35 27.05
C PRO A 75 15.31 14.56 27.05
N ALA A 76 15.85 15.21 28.07
CA ALA A 76 17.28 15.55 28.17
C ALA A 76 18.24 14.36 27.91
N PRO A 77 17.97 13.12 28.36
CA PRO A 77 18.82 11.97 28.03
C PRO A 77 18.85 11.64 26.53
N LEU A 78 17.78 11.91 25.79
CA LEU A 78 17.70 11.71 24.34
C LEU A 78 18.32 12.89 23.58
N LEU A 79 18.15 14.12 24.08
CA LEU A 79 18.83 15.30 23.54
C LEU A 79 20.35 15.13 23.58
N ALA A 80 20.90 14.61 24.69
CA ALA A 80 22.33 14.31 24.79
C ALA A 80 22.81 13.27 23.76
N ARG A 81 21.93 12.38 23.27
CA ARG A 81 22.27 11.41 22.22
C ARG A 81 22.36 12.05 20.83
N LEU A 82 21.76 13.23 20.63
CA LEU A 82 21.88 13.96 19.37
C LEU A 82 23.26 14.58 19.15
N SER A 83 24.08 14.66 20.20
CA SER A 83 25.47 15.11 20.10
C SER A 83 26.35 14.14 19.30
N ASP A 84 26.04 12.84 19.34
CA ASP A 84 26.75 11.81 18.57
C ASP A 84 26.18 11.66 17.15
N PHE A 85 25.03 12.29 16.86
CA PHE A 85 24.39 12.21 15.56
C PHE A 85 25.06 13.18 14.57
N PRO A 86 25.33 12.80 13.31
CA PRO A 86 26.04 13.65 12.36
C PRO A 86 25.43 15.05 12.22
N ALA A 87 26.29 16.06 12.04
CA ALA A 87 25.86 17.44 11.87
C ALA A 87 25.03 17.62 10.59
N GLU A 88 25.41 16.96 9.50
CA GLU A 88 24.66 16.94 8.25
C GLU A 88 24.54 15.49 7.77
N THR A 89 23.31 15.01 7.63
CA THR A 89 23.04 13.66 7.12
C THR A 89 21.60 13.52 6.63
N THR A 90 21.36 12.49 5.82
CA THR A 90 20.03 11.99 5.49
C THR A 90 19.69 10.66 6.16
N ASP A 91 20.59 10.17 7.02
CA ASP A 91 20.40 8.91 7.73
C ASP A 91 19.21 8.97 8.68
N PRO A 92 18.56 7.81 8.95
CA PRO A 92 17.50 7.74 9.95
C PRO A 92 17.98 8.12 11.35
N VAL A 93 17.08 8.73 12.12
CA VAL A 93 17.34 9.03 13.54
C VAL A 93 17.58 7.75 14.34
N PRO A 94 18.32 7.84 15.47
CA PRO A 94 18.45 6.74 16.41
C PRO A 94 17.09 6.20 16.88
N GLU A 95 17.00 4.89 17.08
CA GLU A 95 15.75 4.19 17.44
C GLU A 95 15.07 4.77 18.69
N ALA A 96 15.84 5.25 19.67
CA ALA A 96 15.30 5.88 20.86
C ALA A 96 14.51 7.16 20.57
N ILE A 97 14.98 7.96 19.59
CA ILE A 97 14.28 9.18 19.14
C ILE A 97 13.05 8.81 18.33
N ALA A 98 13.17 7.79 17.47
CA ALA A 98 12.02 7.28 16.71
C ALA A 98 10.89 6.76 17.62
N ARG A 99 11.22 6.03 18.69
CA ARG A 99 10.25 5.55 19.68
C ARG A 99 9.60 6.71 20.44
N TRP A 100 10.40 7.68 20.88
CA TRP A 100 9.85 8.88 21.52
C TRP A 100 8.89 9.63 20.59
N ALA A 101 9.22 9.81 19.31
CA ALA A 101 8.34 10.47 18.36
C ALA A 101 7.02 9.69 18.14
N ALA A 102 7.09 8.35 18.14
CA ALA A 102 5.91 7.50 18.07
C ALA A 102 5.00 7.67 19.30
N GLU A 103 5.57 7.82 20.49
CA GLU A 103 4.81 8.02 21.73
C GLU A 103 4.25 9.45 21.85
N ALA A 104 5.06 10.46 21.53
CA ALA A 104 4.72 11.88 21.72
C ALA A 104 3.76 12.41 20.64
N PHE A 105 3.92 11.96 19.39
CA PHE A 105 3.22 12.51 18.23
C PHE A 105 2.41 11.47 17.45
N ASN A 106 2.44 10.20 17.83
CA ASN A 106 1.82 9.09 17.09
C ASN A 106 2.30 8.99 15.63
N VAL A 107 3.63 9.13 15.42
CA VAL A 107 4.26 9.05 14.09
C VAL A 107 5.38 8.02 14.05
N GLN A 108 5.49 7.32 12.91
CA GLN A 108 6.53 6.31 12.69
C GLN A 108 7.66 6.91 11.84
N ILE A 109 8.75 7.32 12.48
CA ILE A 109 9.95 7.87 11.82
C ILE A 109 11.14 6.90 11.76
N ALA A 110 11.01 5.71 12.35
CA ALA A 110 12.06 4.69 12.33
C ALA A 110 12.41 4.30 10.88
N GLY A 111 13.69 4.33 10.54
CA GLY A 111 14.18 3.99 9.20
C GLY A 111 13.82 5.00 8.10
N ARG A 112 13.11 6.09 8.41
CA ARG A 112 12.86 7.15 7.43
C ARG A 112 14.12 8.00 7.26
N PRO A 113 14.42 8.43 6.02
CA PRO A 113 15.47 9.41 5.81
C PRO A 113 15.11 10.72 6.51
N THR A 114 16.14 11.45 6.91
CA THR A 114 16.02 12.77 7.53
C THR A 114 16.58 13.84 6.59
N GLU A 115 16.28 15.09 6.87
CA GLU A 115 17.07 16.23 6.41
C GLU A 115 17.66 16.85 7.68
N THR A 116 18.84 16.37 8.08
CA THR A 116 19.49 16.81 9.33
C THR A 116 20.51 17.88 9.03
N THR A 117 20.45 18.97 9.80
CA THR A 117 21.44 20.05 9.84
C THR A 117 22.00 20.17 11.26
N GLY A 118 22.98 21.06 11.47
CA GLY A 118 23.54 21.30 12.79
C GLY A 118 22.52 21.85 13.80
N GLU A 119 21.43 22.46 13.31
CA GLU A 119 20.42 23.13 14.12
C GLU A 119 19.18 22.27 14.33
N GLU A 120 18.76 21.50 13.32
CA GLU A 120 17.51 20.77 13.38
C GLU A 120 17.57 19.41 12.67
N ILE A 121 16.65 18.53 13.06
CA ILE A 121 16.34 17.29 12.34
C ILE A 121 14.95 17.44 11.76
N TYR A 122 14.84 17.43 10.44
CA TYR A 122 13.57 17.43 9.73
C TYR A 122 13.24 16.02 9.21
N VAL A 123 12.00 15.58 9.39
CA VAL A 123 11.49 14.32 8.85
C VAL A 123 10.20 14.56 8.10
N ALA A 124 10.23 14.29 6.80
CA ALA A 124 9.03 14.32 5.97
C ALA A 124 8.06 13.17 6.33
N LEU A 125 6.82 13.54 6.60
CA LEU A 125 5.73 12.65 7.01
C LEU A 125 4.55 12.72 6.01
N ALA A 126 4.87 12.77 4.72
CA ALA A 126 3.88 12.77 3.66
C ALA A 126 2.97 11.54 3.72
N GLU A 127 1.68 11.74 3.43
CA GLU A 127 0.62 10.74 3.50
C GLU A 127 -0.35 10.96 2.33
N PRO A 128 -1.24 10.01 1.99
CA PRO A 128 -2.23 10.26 0.94
C PRO A 128 -3.23 11.33 1.39
N GLY A 129 -3.53 12.28 0.50
CA GLY A 129 -4.49 13.35 0.75
C GLY A 129 -4.01 14.45 1.70
N GLY A 130 -2.74 14.45 2.06
CA GLY A 130 -2.17 15.37 3.03
C GLY A 130 -0.66 15.43 2.96
N ASP A 131 -0.09 16.35 3.73
CA ASP A 131 1.34 16.44 3.95
C ASP A 131 1.59 16.65 5.43
N GLY A 132 2.80 16.36 5.89
CA GLY A 132 3.17 16.57 7.27
C GLY A 132 4.66 16.42 7.45
N TRP A 133 5.14 16.88 8.59
CA TRP A 133 6.54 16.80 8.97
C TRP A 133 6.70 16.85 10.47
N LEU A 134 7.87 16.43 10.91
CA LEU A 134 8.34 16.58 12.27
C LEU A 134 9.70 17.26 12.21
N THR A 135 9.86 18.33 12.97
CA THR A 135 11.13 19.01 13.18
C THR A 135 11.53 18.89 14.64
N ILE A 136 12.82 18.67 14.91
CA ILE A 136 13.40 18.62 16.26
C ILE A 136 14.60 19.56 16.28
N ASP A 137 14.55 20.60 17.10
CA ASP A 137 15.68 21.47 17.40
C ASP A 137 16.73 20.69 18.21
N ARG A 138 17.97 20.67 17.72
CA ARG A 138 19.07 19.88 18.28
C ARG A 138 19.73 20.54 19.49
N ALA A 139 19.52 21.83 19.71
CA ALA A 139 20.07 22.57 20.83
C ALA A 139 19.13 22.54 22.04
N THR A 140 17.83 22.71 21.81
CA THR A 140 16.81 22.81 22.86
C THR A 140 16.05 21.50 23.07
N GLY A 141 15.96 20.65 22.04
CA GLY A 141 15.09 19.49 22.02
C GLY A 141 13.62 19.83 21.76
N GLU A 142 13.28 21.09 21.47
CA GLU A 142 11.92 21.46 21.07
C GLU A 142 11.57 20.78 19.75
N ALA A 143 10.36 20.24 19.68
CA ALA A 143 9.88 19.55 18.50
C ALA A 143 8.51 20.04 18.10
N LEU A 144 8.34 20.22 16.79
CA LEU A 144 7.10 20.64 16.17
C LEU A 144 6.72 19.61 15.12
N ARG A 145 5.51 19.07 15.27
CA ARG A 145 4.85 18.30 14.23
C ARG A 145 3.75 19.13 13.62
N GLU A 146 3.75 19.21 12.30
CA GLU A 146 2.60 19.71 11.55
C GLU A 146 2.03 18.60 10.67
N ARG A 147 0.70 18.56 10.57
CA ARG A 147 -0.03 17.68 9.66
C ARG A 147 -1.16 18.47 9.00
N THR A 148 -1.15 18.51 7.68
CA THR A 148 -2.18 19.14 6.86
C THR A 148 -2.92 18.10 6.05
N THR A 149 -4.25 18.04 6.18
CA THR A 149 -5.11 17.11 5.41
C THR A 149 -6.10 17.88 4.53
N ARG A 150 -6.39 17.37 3.34
CA ARG A 150 -7.25 18.01 2.33
C ARG A 150 -8.56 17.26 2.10
N GLY A 151 -8.96 16.46 3.09
CA GLY A 151 -10.21 15.70 3.07
C GLY A 151 -10.18 14.42 2.24
N PRO A 152 -11.31 13.70 2.20
CA PRO A 152 -11.40 12.35 1.64
C PRO A 152 -11.21 12.30 0.12
N ILE A 153 -11.55 13.37 -0.60
CA ILE A 153 -11.39 13.41 -2.06
C ILE A 153 -9.92 13.49 -2.44
N ALA A 154 -9.12 14.31 -1.75
CA ALA A 154 -7.68 14.34 -1.95
C ALA A 154 -7.03 13.00 -1.60
N TRP A 155 -7.50 12.34 -0.54
CA TRP A 155 -7.05 11.00 -0.16
C TRP A 155 -7.33 9.96 -1.25
N LEU A 156 -8.56 9.91 -1.79
CA LEU A 156 -8.92 9.02 -2.90
C LEU A 156 -8.11 9.30 -4.17
N ASN A 157 -7.87 10.58 -4.45
CA ASN A 157 -7.07 11.01 -5.61
C ASN A 157 -5.61 10.55 -5.51
N ASP A 158 -5.01 10.60 -4.31
CA ASP A 158 -3.66 10.08 -4.10
C ASP A 158 -3.63 8.55 -4.10
N LEU A 159 -4.70 7.89 -3.64
CA LEU A 159 -4.89 6.45 -3.79
C LEU A 159 -4.93 6.02 -5.26
N HIS A 160 -5.67 6.75 -6.10
CA HIS A 160 -5.72 6.51 -7.54
C HIS A 160 -4.33 6.63 -8.20
N LYS A 161 -3.52 7.59 -7.74
CA LYS A 161 -2.15 7.81 -8.25
C LYS A 161 -1.09 6.89 -7.61
N GLY A 162 -1.45 6.17 -6.55
CA GLY A 162 -0.48 5.46 -5.71
C GLY A 162 0.46 6.36 -4.89
N ARG A 163 0.21 7.68 -4.81
CA ARG A 163 1.10 8.64 -4.15
C ARG A 163 1.06 8.49 -2.63
N ASN A 164 2.23 8.38 -1.98
CA ASN A 164 2.39 8.27 -0.52
C ASN A 164 1.61 7.10 0.13
N THR A 165 1.16 6.10 -0.63
CA THR A 165 0.30 4.99 -0.16
C THR A 165 1.06 3.76 0.34
N GLY A 166 2.39 3.78 0.24
CA GLY A 166 3.25 2.66 0.60
C GLY A 166 3.37 1.58 -0.49
N PRO A 167 4.32 0.65 -0.33
CA PRO A 167 4.70 -0.29 -1.38
C PRO A 167 3.62 -1.32 -1.71
N VAL A 168 2.79 -1.70 -0.73
CA VAL A 168 1.73 -2.70 -0.95
C VAL A 168 0.69 -2.17 -1.92
N TRP A 169 0.23 -0.93 -1.74
CA TRP A 169 -0.75 -0.33 -2.63
C TRP A 169 -0.15 -0.02 -4.00
N TYR A 170 1.09 0.47 -4.04
CA TYR A 170 1.83 0.67 -5.29
C TYR A 170 1.83 -0.59 -6.17
N TRP A 171 2.24 -1.74 -5.61
CA TRP A 171 2.24 -3.00 -6.35
C TRP A 171 0.83 -3.53 -6.64
N PHE A 172 -0.13 -3.29 -5.76
CA PHE A 172 -1.52 -3.65 -6.02
C PHE A 172 -2.03 -3.01 -7.30
N ILE A 173 -1.75 -1.72 -7.54
CA ILE A 173 -2.15 -1.02 -8.77
C ILE A 173 -1.57 -1.71 -10.01
N ASP A 174 -0.26 -1.99 -10.01
CA ASP A 174 0.42 -2.57 -11.17
C ASP A 174 -0.06 -3.99 -11.48
N VAL A 175 -0.21 -4.83 -10.44
CA VAL A 175 -0.72 -6.19 -10.59
C VAL A 175 -2.18 -6.17 -11.05
N PHE A 176 -2.98 -5.29 -10.47
CA PHE A 176 -4.38 -5.11 -10.86
C PHE A 176 -4.49 -4.69 -12.34
N ALA A 177 -3.67 -3.72 -12.78
CA ALA A 177 -3.65 -3.26 -14.16
C ALA A 177 -3.20 -4.35 -15.15
N ALA A 178 -2.28 -5.23 -14.75
CA ALA A 178 -1.87 -6.37 -15.58
C ALA A 178 -2.91 -7.51 -15.62
N ALA A 179 -3.74 -7.63 -14.59
CA ALA A 179 -4.72 -8.71 -14.44
C ALA A 179 -6.09 -8.42 -15.05
N CYS A 180 -6.43 -7.14 -15.29
CA CYS A 180 -7.69 -6.70 -15.88
C CYS A 180 -7.63 -6.62 -17.41
#